data_AF-A0A7S0QCS2-F1
#
_entry.id   AF-A0A7S0QCS2-F1
#
_cell.length_a   1.000
_cell.length_b   1.000
_cell.length_c   1.000
_cell.angle_alpha   90.00
_cell.angle_beta   90.00
_cell.angle_gamma   90.00
#
_symmetry.space_group_name_H-M   'P 1'
#
loop_
_entity.id
_entity.type
_entity.pdbx_description
1 polymer ?
#
loop_
_entity_poly.entity_id
_entity_poly.type
_entity_poly.pdbx_seq_one_letter_code
_entity_poly.pdbx_strand_id
1 'polypeptide(L)'
;DAPHLGHAAVKVVEGELDTFGAALVRADKGAGSWRQKLEAVKTLFYDAAAAAAAGFAPAGPKTEHLATIAIYLHFLSTGQVSCGEDGRHFRPNHHSMLASAIDQALDKVPVTPENAYVVRKIRPLLPSYSSAYTAQVPLTRIRDIAHRGDIPKDMKDDIKHNLQNKLHRCAGPEDLVTAERILKQAESGSYSGAFVAEMRTFLAELRQFFNAGGLEDRLRDLQSRGEPSAAAQPLIMAFLEEKNRGGSSAEAKLKALTALRVEVGRCVSAGPHDEGRQRARLGGGG
;
A
#
# COMPACT_ATOMS: atom_id res chain seq x y z
N ASP A 1 41.30 -27.85 11.35
CA ASP A 1 41.40 -26.38 11.21
C ASP A 1 40.36 -25.85 10.24
N ALA A 2 39.24 -25.37 10.77
CA ALA A 2 38.22 -24.65 10.00
C ALA A 2 38.31 -23.16 10.39
N PRO A 3 38.33 -22.22 9.44
CA PRO A 3 38.43 -20.81 9.76
C PRO A 3 37.08 -20.29 10.27
N HIS A 4 37.09 -19.73 11.47
CA HIS A 4 35.98 -18.96 12.02
C HIS A 4 35.74 -17.72 11.15
N LEU A 5 34.61 -17.70 10.44
CA LEU A 5 34.08 -16.50 9.79
C LEU A 5 33.70 -15.50 10.90
N GLY A 6 34.52 -14.47 11.06
CA GLY A 6 34.26 -13.38 11.99
C GLY A 6 32.97 -12.65 11.61
N HIS A 7 32.02 -12.58 12.55
CA HIS A 7 30.90 -11.66 12.46
C HIS A 7 31.44 -10.23 12.43
N ALA A 8 31.33 -9.57 11.29
CA ALA A 8 31.63 -8.15 11.18
C ALA A 8 30.67 -7.39 12.13
N ALA A 9 31.23 -6.77 13.17
CA ALA A 9 30.49 -5.91 14.06
C ALA A 9 30.03 -4.68 13.26
N VAL A 10 28.77 -4.67 12.84
CA VAL A 10 28.14 -3.50 12.22
C VAL A 10 28.03 -2.42 13.30
N LYS A 11 28.93 -1.43 13.23
CA LYS A 11 28.87 -0.26 14.09
C LYS A 11 27.79 0.67 13.53
N VAL A 12 26.65 0.73 14.20
CA VAL A 12 25.63 1.75 13.92
C VAL A 12 26.18 3.08 14.43
N VAL A 13 26.52 3.98 13.52
CA VAL A 13 26.89 5.36 13.87
C VAL A 13 25.62 6.18 13.74
N GLU A 14 25.22 6.86 14.82
CA GLU A 14 24.15 7.87 14.74
C GLU A 14 24.63 8.98 13.81
N GLY A 15 24.04 9.05 12.61
CA GLY A 15 24.29 10.11 11.64
C GLY A 15 23.19 11.16 11.70
N GLU A 16 23.55 12.42 11.47
CA GLU A 16 22.56 13.47 11.25
C GLU A 16 21.79 13.20 9.94
N LEU A 17 20.52 13.61 9.90
CA LEU A 17 19.73 13.57 8.67
C LEU A 17 20.34 14.52 7.64
N ASP A 18 20.43 14.08 6.40
CA ASP A 18 20.77 14.95 5.27
C ASP A 18 19.68 16.02 5.05
N THR A 19 19.96 16.97 4.16
CA THR A 19 19.02 18.07 3.84
C THR A 19 17.63 17.56 3.46
N PHE A 20 17.57 16.45 2.70
CA PHE A 20 16.33 15.85 2.24
C PHE A 20 15.54 15.20 3.38
N GLY A 21 16.19 14.37 4.20
CA GLY A 21 15.59 13.75 5.37
C GLY A 21 15.08 14.80 6.37
N ALA A 22 15.87 15.84 6.62
CA ALA A 22 15.45 16.96 7.45
C ALA A 22 14.23 17.71 6.87
N ALA A 23 14.16 17.87 5.54
CA ALA A 23 12.99 18.46 4.88
C ALA A 23 11.74 17.58 5.01
N LEU A 24 11.88 16.25 4.88
CA LEU A 24 10.79 15.31 5.07
C LEU A 24 10.24 15.36 6.51
N VAL A 25 11.12 15.40 7.51
CA VAL A 25 10.72 15.52 8.92
C VAL A 25 10.01 16.85 9.20
N ARG A 26 10.46 17.95 8.60
CA ARG A 26 9.76 19.25 8.72
C ARG A 26 8.38 19.20 8.08
N ALA A 27 8.25 18.58 6.91
CA ALA A 27 6.97 18.41 6.22
C ALA A 27 6.02 17.51 7.03
N ASP A 28 6.52 16.41 7.60
CA ASP A 28 5.77 15.52 8.49
C ASP A 28 5.21 16.24 9.72
N LYS A 29 6.03 17.07 10.38
CA LYS A 29 5.58 17.90 11.52
C LYS A 29 4.45 18.87 11.16
N GLY A 30 4.41 19.34 9.91
CA GLY A 30 3.34 20.19 9.38
C GLY A 30 2.11 19.42 8.89
N ALA A 31 2.16 18.09 8.83
CA ALA A 31 1.13 17.22 8.28
C ALA A 31 0.53 16.35 9.38
N GLY A 32 -0.70 16.66 9.80
CA GLY A 32 -1.41 15.92 10.85
C GLY A 32 -2.02 14.61 10.35
N SER A 33 -2.61 14.60 9.15
CA SER A 33 -3.31 13.44 8.59
C SER A 33 -2.47 12.65 7.59
N TRP A 34 -2.82 11.37 7.39
CA TRP A 34 -2.19 10.52 6.37
C TRP A 34 -2.24 11.16 4.97
N ARG A 35 -3.39 11.74 4.61
CA ARG A 35 -3.55 12.54 3.39
C ARG A 35 -2.51 13.65 3.26
N GLN A 36 -2.31 14.47 4.30
CA GLN A 36 -1.35 15.57 4.26
C GLN A 36 0.08 15.05 4.13
N LYS A 37 0.38 13.91 4.75
CA LYS A 37 1.69 13.25 4.66
C LYS A 37 1.95 12.69 3.26
N LEU A 38 0.92 12.14 2.60
CA LEU A 38 0.98 11.77 1.16
C LEU A 38 1.11 13.00 0.25
N GLU A 39 0.37 14.08 0.53
CA GLU A 39 0.49 15.34 -0.20
C GLU A 39 1.91 15.89 -0.11
N ALA A 40 2.55 15.87 1.07
CA ALA A 40 3.94 16.29 1.24
C ALA A 40 4.90 15.52 0.32
N VAL A 41 4.71 14.20 0.18
CA VAL A 41 5.51 13.38 -0.75
C VAL A 41 5.22 13.78 -2.19
N LYS A 42 3.96 13.94 -2.58
CA LYS A 42 3.58 14.40 -3.92
C LYS A 42 4.20 15.77 -4.24
N THR A 43 4.16 16.72 -3.30
CA THR A 43 4.70 18.07 -3.47
C THR A 43 6.17 18.03 -3.87
N LEU A 44 6.98 17.12 -3.32
CA LEU A 44 8.38 16.96 -3.72
C LEU A 44 8.55 16.67 -5.21
N PHE A 45 7.61 15.99 -5.86
CA PHE A 45 7.70 15.65 -7.29
C PHE A 45 7.13 16.73 -8.22
N TYR A 46 6.21 17.57 -7.75
CA TYR A 46 5.43 18.48 -8.59
C TYR A 46 5.67 19.97 -8.32
N ASP A 47 6.20 20.34 -7.15
CA ASP A 47 6.53 21.72 -6.79
C ASP A 47 8.05 21.92 -6.83
N ALA A 48 8.51 22.69 -7.81
CA ALA A 48 9.94 22.94 -8.02
C ALA A 48 10.59 23.70 -6.87
N ALA A 49 9.88 24.60 -6.20
CA ALA A 49 10.41 25.37 -5.08
C ALA A 49 10.56 24.47 -3.85
N ALA A 50 9.55 23.64 -3.56
CA ALA A 50 9.61 22.67 -2.48
C ALA A 50 10.71 21.62 -2.72
N ALA A 51 10.82 21.10 -3.95
CA ALA A 51 11.86 20.17 -4.34
C ALA A 51 13.26 20.77 -4.16
N ALA A 52 13.49 21.99 -4.66
CA ALA A 52 14.76 22.70 -4.51
C ALA A 52 15.12 22.95 -3.04
N ALA A 53 14.15 23.40 -2.23
CA ALA A 53 14.35 23.61 -0.79
C ALA A 53 14.68 22.32 -0.02
N ALA A 54 14.22 21.16 -0.52
CA ALA A 54 14.54 19.84 0.03
C ALA A 54 15.83 19.23 -0.56
N GLY A 55 16.48 19.89 -1.53
CA GLY A 55 17.59 19.30 -2.29
C GLY A 55 17.18 18.12 -3.17
N PHE A 56 15.89 17.99 -3.49
CA PHE A 56 15.32 16.93 -4.30
C PHE A 56 15.25 17.32 -5.77
N ALA A 57 15.64 16.41 -6.67
CA ALA A 57 15.61 16.61 -8.12
C ALA A 57 14.59 15.66 -8.77
N PRO A 58 13.34 16.09 -9.05
CA PRO A 58 12.27 15.18 -9.49
C PRO A 58 12.55 14.43 -10.79
N ALA A 59 13.26 15.06 -11.73
CA ALA A 59 13.59 14.48 -13.03
C ALA A 59 14.72 13.43 -12.96
N GLY A 60 15.48 13.41 -11.87
CA GLY A 60 16.55 12.44 -11.64
C GLY A 60 16.87 12.34 -10.15
N PRO A 61 15.95 11.80 -9.33
CA PRO A 61 16.16 11.73 -7.89
C PRO A 61 17.33 10.81 -7.58
N LYS A 62 18.15 11.19 -6.60
CA LYS A 62 19.15 10.29 -6.06
C LYS A 62 18.48 9.06 -5.44
N THR A 63 19.12 7.91 -5.54
CA THR A 63 18.65 6.65 -4.93
C THR A 63 18.43 6.79 -3.42
N GLU A 64 19.29 7.53 -2.72
CA GLU A 64 19.16 7.79 -1.27
C GLU A 64 17.87 8.54 -0.93
N HIS A 65 17.45 9.52 -1.73
CA HIS A 65 16.20 10.24 -1.51
C HIS A 65 14.98 9.35 -1.75
N LEU A 66 15.02 8.50 -2.79
CA LEU A 66 13.96 7.51 -3.04
C LEU A 66 13.88 6.49 -1.89
N ALA A 67 15.02 6.07 -1.33
CA ALA A 67 15.06 5.16 -0.20
C ALA A 67 14.45 5.79 1.05
N THR A 68 14.77 7.07 1.32
CA THR A 68 14.16 7.85 2.40
C THR A 68 12.65 7.98 2.23
N ILE A 69 12.15 8.23 1.00
CA ILE A 69 10.70 8.21 0.72
C ILE A 69 10.09 6.83 1.01
N ALA A 70 10.74 5.75 0.58
CA ALA A 70 10.26 4.39 0.81
C ALA A 70 10.19 4.07 2.32
N ILE A 71 11.21 4.45 3.09
CA ILE A 71 11.25 4.25 4.55
C ILE A 71 10.14 5.06 5.23
N TYR A 72 9.97 6.33 4.84
CA TYR A 72 8.93 7.17 5.40
C TYR A 72 7.52 6.64 5.10
N LEU A 73 7.23 6.30 3.85
CA LEU A 73 5.94 5.69 3.48
C LEU A 73 5.72 4.35 4.16
N HIS A 74 6.79 3.59 4.43
CA HIS A 74 6.69 2.36 5.21
C HIS A 74 6.25 2.66 6.63
N PHE A 75 6.90 3.61 7.32
CA PHE A 75 6.51 4.03 8.66
C PHE A 75 5.08 4.58 8.74
N LEU A 76 4.60 5.22 7.68
CA LEU A 76 3.18 5.59 7.58
C LEU A 76 2.31 4.34 7.50
N SER A 77 2.58 3.44 6.55
CA SER A 77 1.76 2.25 6.30
C SER A 77 1.66 1.30 7.49
N THR A 78 2.66 1.29 8.37
CA THR A 78 2.70 0.42 9.56
C THR A 78 2.51 1.17 10.88
N GLY A 79 2.14 2.46 10.83
CA GLY A 79 1.72 3.25 12.01
C GLY A 79 2.86 3.69 12.94
N GLN A 80 4.13 3.57 12.55
CA GLN A 80 5.27 4.11 13.33
C GLN A 80 5.32 5.63 13.28
N VAL A 81 4.75 6.24 12.23
CA VAL A 81 4.46 7.67 12.19
C VAL A 81 2.94 7.83 12.36
N SER A 82 2.53 8.46 13.45
CA SER A 82 1.13 8.62 13.79
C SER A 82 0.40 9.53 12.79
N CYS A 83 -0.81 9.14 12.41
CA CYS A 83 -1.73 9.97 11.66
C CYS A 83 -2.91 10.38 12.56
N GLY A 84 -3.18 11.68 12.65
CA GLY A 84 -4.29 12.25 13.39
C GLY A 84 -5.35 12.86 12.47
N GLU A 85 -6.47 13.27 13.06
CA GLU A 85 -7.48 14.04 12.34
C GLU A 85 -6.99 15.47 12.09
N ASP A 86 -7.11 15.94 10.85
CA ASP A 86 -6.75 17.32 10.46
C ASP A 86 -7.96 18.28 10.51
N GLY A 87 -9.07 17.84 11.10
CA GLY A 87 -10.34 18.59 11.22
C GLY A 87 -11.10 18.77 9.91
N ARG A 88 -10.59 18.26 8.79
CA ARG A 88 -11.24 18.35 7.47
C ARG A 88 -11.98 17.06 7.16
N HIS A 89 -12.88 17.11 6.18
CA HIS A 89 -13.71 15.97 5.77
C HIS A 89 -13.28 15.46 4.39
N PHE A 90 -12.06 14.93 4.31
CA PHE A 90 -11.56 14.34 3.07
C PHE A 90 -11.84 12.85 3.01
N ARG A 91 -12.63 12.47 2.00
CA ARG A 91 -12.97 11.09 1.71
C ARG A 91 -11.73 10.30 1.24
N PRO A 92 -11.76 8.97 1.30
CA PRO A 92 -10.65 8.12 0.85
C PRO A 92 -10.21 8.38 -0.60
N ASN A 93 -11.10 8.87 -1.47
CA ASN A 93 -10.77 9.19 -2.86
C ASN A 93 -9.63 10.22 -3.02
N HIS A 94 -9.50 11.16 -2.08
CA HIS A 94 -8.37 12.10 -2.11
C HIS A 94 -7.03 11.38 -1.93
N HIS A 95 -6.97 10.33 -1.11
CA HIS A 95 -5.76 9.53 -0.91
C HIS A 95 -5.43 8.74 -2.18
N SER A 96 -6.44 8.17 -2.82
CA SER A 96 -6.33 7.47 -4.11
C SER A 96 -5.76 8.40 -5.20
N MET A 97 -6.28 9.63 -5.30
CA MET A 97 -5.78 10.61 -6.27
C MET A 97 -4.34 11.03 -5.99
N LEU A 98 -3.96 11.15 -4.71
CA LEU A 98 -2.58 11.42 -4.31
C LEU A 98 -1.64 10.28 -4.66
N ALA A 99 -2.07 9.04 -4.39
CA ALA A 99 -1.33 7.84 -4.74
C ALA A 99 -1.10 7.74 -6.25
N SER A 100 -2.13 7.96 -7.07
CA SER A 100 -1.98 7.97 -8.53
C SER A 100 -0.99 9.04 -8.99
N ALA A 101 -1.04 10.25 -8.44
CA ALA A 101 -0.09 11.30 -8.78
C ALA A 101 1.36 10.93 -8.41
N ILE A 102 1.60 10.37 -7.22
CA ILE A 102 2.94 9.91 -6.82
C ILE A 102 3.39 8.76 -7.73
N ASP A 103 2.54 7.77 -8.00
CA ASP A 103 2.86 6.62 -8.84
C ASP A 103 3.16 7.03 -10.29
N GLN A 104 2.47 8.06 -10.81
CA GLN A 104 2.73 8.67 -12.10
C GLN A 104 4.05 9.46 -12.12
N ALA A 105 4.41 10.13 -11.02
CA ALA A 105 5.72 10.79 -10.92
C ALA A 105 6.85 9.75 -10.92
N LEU A 106 6.68 8.63 -10.22
CA LEU A 106 7.63 7.51 -10.24
C LEU A 106 7.80 6.88 -11.63
N ASP A 107 6.81 6.98 -12.52
CA ASP A 107 6.94 6.53 -13.91
C ASP A 107 7.92 7.38 -14.73
N LYS A 108 8.16 8.62 -14.30
CA LYS A 108 9.06 9.56 -14.96
C LYS A 108 10.49 9.49 -14.41
N VAL A 109 10.70 8.80 -13.30
CA VAL A 109 12.02 8.60 -12.71
C VAL A 109 12.82 7.65 -13.62
N PRO A 110 14.01 8.06 -14.11
CA PRO A 110 14.87 7.17 -14.88
C PRO A 110 15.24 5.93 -14.05
N VAL A 111 14.90 4.75 -14.57
CA VAL A 111 15.17 3.48 -13.89
C VAL A 111 16.62 3.08 -14.14
N THR A 112 17.39 2.95 -13.06
CA THR A 112 18.77 2.47 -13.06
C THR A 112 18.87 1.18 -12.23
N PRO A 113 19.92 0.35 -12.39
CA PRO A 113 20.12 -0.83 -11.54
C PRO A 113 20.10 -0.51 -10.04
N GLU A 114 20.56 0.66 -9.65
CA GLU A 114 20.66 1.10 -8.26
C GLU A 114 19.30 1.50 -7.66
N ASN A 115 18.42 2.12 -8.46
CA ASN A 115 17.15 2.65 -7.96
C ASN A 115 15.93 1.77 -8.27
N ALA A 116 16.02 0.82 -9.21
CA ALA A 116 14.89 0.01 -9.67
C ALA A 116 14.17 -0.70 -8.52
N TYR A 117 14.94 -1.30 -7.61
CA TYR A 117 14.39 -1.97 -6.43
C TYR A 117 13.69 -1.00 -5.48
N VAL A 118 14.24 0.20 -5.29
CA VAL A 118 13.68 1.21 -4.37
C VAL A 118 12.35 1.73 -4.90
N VAL A 119 12.28 2.08 -6.18
CA VAL A 119 11.02 2.49 -6.84
C VAL A 119 9.96 1.40 -6.69
N ARG A 120 10.33 0.13 -6.90
CA ARG A 120 9.42 -1.01 -6.70
C ARG A 120 8.91 -1.11 -5.26
N LYS A 121 9.71 -0.73 -4.26
CA LYS A 121 9.30 -0.75 -2.85
C LYS A 121 8.38 0.39 -2.46
N ILE A 122 8.43 1.53 -3.16
CA ILE A 122 7.54 2.67 -2.90
C ILE A 122 6.10 2.33 -3.29
N ARG A 123 5.88 1.75 -4.48
CA ARG A 123 4.54 1.61 -5.06
C ARG A 123 3.54 0.84 -4.19
N PRO A 124 3.90 -0.29 -3.54
CA PRO A 124 3.01 -1.00 -2.63
C PRO A 124 2.65 -0.24 -1.34
N LEU A 125 3.35 0.84 -1.00
CA LEU A 125 3.11 1.64 0.20
C LEU A 125 2.10 2.76 -0.04
N LEU A 126 1.73 3.01 -1.30
CA LEU A 126 0.69 3.95 -1.67
C LEU A 126 -0.68 3.24 -1.61
N PRO A 127 -1.78 3.95 -1.26
CA PRO A 127 -3.11 3.37 -1.37
C PRO A 127 -3.47 2.96 -2.80
N SER A 128 -4.44 2.07 -2.92
CA SER A 128 -5.03 1.74 -4.21
C SER A 128 -5.75 2.95 -4.80
N TYR A 129 -5.55 3.15 -6.11
CA TYR A 129 -6.28 4.14 -6.89
C TYR A 129 -7.18 3.48 -7.94
N SER A 130 -7.66 2.27 -7.64
CA SER A 130 -8.70 1.62 -8.44
C SER A 130 -9.95 2.51 -8.57
N SER A 131 -10.75 2.26 -9.60
CA SER A 131 -12.00 2.98 -9.84
C SER A 131 -12.95 2.92 -8.63
N ALA A 132 -12.92 1.84 -7.86
CA ALA A 132 -13.69 1.68 -6.62
C ALA A 132 -13.30 2.69 -5.53
N TYR A 133 -12.03 3.13 -5.50
CA TYR A 133 -11.52 4.07 -4.49
C TYR A 133 -11.36 5.49 -5.00
N THR A 134 -11.42 5.74 -6.30
CA THR A 134 -11.42 7.10 -6.88
C THR A 134 -12.84 7.64 -7.08
N ALA A 135 -13.86 6.80 -6.95
CA ALA A 135 -15.26 7.21 -6.89
C ALA A 135 -15.51 8.27 -5.81
N GLN A 136 -16.54 9.11 -5.99
CA GLN A 136 -16.84 10.23 -5.08
C GLN A 136 -17.10 9.77 -3.64
N VAL A 137 -17.68 8.59 -3.46
CA VAL A 137 -17.97 7.99 -2.15
C VAL A 137 -17.50 6.53 -2.16
N PRO A 138 -16.23 6.26 -1.85
CA PRO A 138 -15.71 4.90 -1.75
C PRO A 138 -16.04 4.29 -0.37
N LEU A 139 -15.79 2.98 -0.21
CA LEU A 139 -15.95 2.23 1.04
C LEU A 139 -17.35 2.37 1.66
N THR A 140 -18.41 2.37 0.83
CA THR A 140 -19.79 2.60 1.30
C THR A 140 -20.33 1.48 2.18
N ARG A 141 -19.85 0.25 2.04
CA ARG A 141 -20.31 -0.92 2.82
C ARG A 141 -20.29 -0.69 4.33
N ILE A 142 -19.29 0.03 4.83
CA ILE A 142 -19.19 0.33 6.28
C ILE A 142 -20.40 1.12 6.79
N ARG A 143 -21.03 1.92 5.94
CA ARG A 143 -22.27 2.63 6.28
C ARG A 143 -23.39 1.63 6.51
N ASP A 144 -23.58 0.69 5.61
CA ASP A 144 -24.68 -0.27 5.71
C ASP A 144 -24.49 -1.16 6.93
N ILE A 145 -23.24 -1.59 7.19
CA ILE A 145 -22.86 -2.32 8.39
C ILE A 145 -23.23 -1.55 9.68
N ALA A 146 -22.90 -0.25 9.75
CA ALA A 146 -23.17 0.56 10.94
C ALA A 146 -24.67 0.77 11.24
N HIS A 147 -25.53 0.65 10.22
CA HIS A 147 -26.98 0.85 10.36
C HIS A 147 -27.77 -0.46 10.52
N ARG A 148 -27.10 -1.62 10.57
CA ARG A 148 -27.73 -2.94 10.67
C ARG A 148 -28.67 -3.06 11.88
N GLY A 149 -29.83 -3.69 11.72
CA GLY A 149 -30.80 -3.88 12.81
C GLY A 149 -30.39 -4.96 13.83
N ASP A 150 -29.56 -5.91 13.42
CA ASP A 150 -29.25 -7.16 14.12
C ASP A 150 -27.97 -7.12 14.97
N ILE A 151 -27.40 -5.93 15.19
CA ILE A 151 -26.24 -5.74 16.07
C ILE A 151 -26.61 -4.86 17.28
N PRO A 152 -26.07 -5.14 18.49
CA PRO A 152 -26.31 -4.32 19.68
C PRO A 152 -25.79 -2.87 19.54
N LYS A 153 -26.31 -1.96 20.36
CA LYS A 153 -26.04 -0.51 20.25
C LYS A 153 -24.55 -0.15 20.45
N ASP A 154 -23.87 -0.80 21.38
CA ASP A 154 -22.45 -0.61 21.64
C ASP A 154 -21.58 -0.94 20.40
N MET A 155 -21.86 -2.06 19.73
CA MET A 155 -21.18 -2.43 18.49
C MET A 155 -21.47 -1.43 17.35
N LYS A 156 -22.71 -0.94 17.24
CA LYS A 156 -23.05 0.13 16.27
C LYS A 156 -22.24 1.40 16.53
N ASP A 157 -22.21 1.82 17.79
CA ASP A 157 -21.54 3.05 18.19
C ASP A 157 -20.02 2.92 17.94
N ASP A 158 -19.43 1.77 18.23
CA ASP A 158 -18.01 1.48 17.94
C ASP A 158 -17.71 1.56 16.43
N ILE A 159 -18.47 0.84 15.59
CA ILE A 159 -18.32 0.88 14.13
C ILE A 159 -18.51 2.31 13.60
N LYS A 160 -19.54 3.02 14.06
CA LYS A 160 -19.86 4.36 13.58
C LYS A 160 -18.77 5.36 13.94
N HIS A 161 -18.35 5.40 15.20
CA HIS A 161 -17.50 6.47 15.73
C HIS A 161 -16.01 6.19 15.54
N ASN A 162 -15.58 4.94 15.62
CA ASN A 162 -14.17 4.58 15.53
C ASN A 162 -13.74 4.13 14.13
N LEU A 163 -14.66 3.78 13.24
CA LEU A 163 -14.33 3.29 11.90
C LEU A 163 -15.01 4.11 10.78
N GLN A 164 -16.33 4.09 10.69
CA GLN A 164 -17.05 4.78 9.60
C GLN A 164 -16.75 6.29 9.55
N ASN A 165 -16.89 6.99 10.67
CA ASN A 165 -16.69 8.43 10.72
C ASN A 165 -15.24 8.81 10.44
N LYS A 166 -14.28 8.01 10.94
CA LYS A 166 -12.85 8.21 10.72
C LYS A 166 -12.50 8.06 9.24
N LEU A 167 -12.83 6.91 8.65
CA LEU A 167 -12.60 6.65 7.21
C LEU A 167 -13.15 7.73 6.29
N HIS A 168 -14.34 8.27 6.59
CA HIS A 168 -14.98 9.27 5.74
C HIS A 168 -14.56 10.72 6.01
N ARG A 169 -13.76 10.98 7.05
CA ARG A 169 -13.26 12.32 7.37
C ARG A 169 -11.75 12.42 7.17
N CYS A 170 -11.04 11.41 7.61
CA CYS A 170 -9.59 11.36 7.65
C CYS A 170 -9.13 9.89 7.73
N ALA A 171 -9.22 9.17 6.61
CA ALA A 171 -8.75 7.80 6.54
C ALA A 171 -7.25 7.71 6.89
N GLY A 172 -6.85 6.65 7.58
CA GLY A 172 -5.46 6.37 7.94
C GLY A 172 -5.23 4.87 8.14
N PRO A 173 -3.98 4.39 8.05
CA PRO A 173 -3.65 2.98 8.25
C PRO A 173 -4.17 2.39 9.58
N GLU A 174 -4.38 3.23 10.59
CA GLU A 174 -4.98 2.90 11.88
C GLU A 174 -6.42 2.37 11.76
N ASP A 175 -7.15 2.74 10.70
CA ASP A 175 -8.50 2.23 10.42
C ASP A 175 -8.48 0.72 10.14
N LEU A 176 -7.38 0.20 9.58
CA LEU A 176 -7.23 -1.23 9.33
C LEU A 176 -7.16 -2.01 10.65
N VAL A 177 -6.36 -1.51 11.61
CA VAL A 177 -6.26 -2.09 12.96
C VAL A 177 -7.63 -2.06 13.66
N THR A 178 -8.36 -0.96 13.51
CA THR A 178 -9.71 -0.82 14.07
C THR A 178 -10.69 -1.82 13.45
N ALA A 179 -10.69 -1.98 12.13
CA ALA A 179 -11.54 -2.94 11.43
C ALA A 179 -11.21 -4.40 11.83
N GLU A 180 -9.91 -4.74 11.96
CA GLU A 180 -9.47 -6.05 12.42
C GLU A 180 -9.92 -6.35 13.85
N ARG A 181 -9.81 -5.37 14.75
CA ARG A 181 -10.30 -5.49 16.13
C ARG A 181 -11.81 -5.75 16.15
N ILE A 182 -12.60 -4.98 15.40
CA ILE A 182 -14.06 -5.11 15.34
C ILE A 182 -14.44 -6.48 14.78
N LEU A 183 -13.79 -6.94 13.70
CA LEU A 183 -14.04 -8.27 13.15
C LEU A 183 -13.71 -9.37 14.16
N LYS A 184 -12.57 -9.29 14.85
CA LYS A 184 -12.18 -10.25 15.87
C LYS A 184 -13.21 -10.33 17.00
N GLN A 185 -13.71 -9.19 17.45
CA GLN A 185 -14.80 -9.12 18.43
C GLN A 185 -16.07 -9.79 17.89
N ALA A 186 -16.44 -9.49 16.64
CA ALA A 186 -17.61 -10.07 15.98
C ALA A 186 -17.51 -11.61 15.86
N GLU A 187 -16.33 -12.15 15.56
CA GLU A 187 -16.09 -13.59 15.42
C GLU A 187 -16.08 -14.31 16.77
N SER A 188 -15.64 -13.65 17.84
CA SER A 188 -15.61 -14.22 19.19
C SER A 188 -16.94 -14.12 19.95
N GLY A 189 -17.85 -13.25 19.50
CA GLY A 189 -19.13 -12.99 20.15
C GLY A 189 -20.32 -13.70 19.50
N SER A 190 -21.50 -13.54 20.10
CA SER A 190 -22.76 -14.09 19.58
C SER A 190 -23.42 -13.16 18.55
N TYR A 191 -22.69 -12.80 17.49
CA TYR A 191 -23.23 -11.98 16.39
C TYR A 191 -23.73 -12.85 15.24
N SER A 192 -24.59 -12.28 14.37
CA SER A 192 -25.12 -13.01 13.23
C SER A 192 -24.02 -13.35 12.21
N GLY A 193 -24.10 -14.54 11.61
CA GLY A 193 -23.15 -14.94 10.55
C GLY A 193 -23.15 -13.98 9.36
N ALA A 194 -24.29 -13.35 9.07
CA ALA A 194 -24.42 -12.33 8.02
C ALA A 194 -23.62 -11.05 8.35
N PHE A 195 -23.66 -10.58 9.59
CA PHE A 195 -22.84 -9.43 10.02
C PHE A 195 -21.34 -9.75 9.95
N VAL A 196 -20.93 -10.93 10.44
CA VAL A 196 -19.53 -11.36 10.39
C VAL A 196 -19.04 -11.45 8.93
N ALA A 197 -19.86 -11.99 8.02
CA ALA A 197 -19.52 -12.07 6.60
C ALA A 197 -19.36 -10.68 5.96
N GLU A 198 -20.26 -9.73 6.22
CA GLU A 198 -20.14 -8.35 5.74
C GLU A 198 -18.88 -7.66 6.26
N MET A 199 -18.54 -7.86 7.55
CA MET A 199 -17.31 -7.33 8.14
C MET A 199 -16.04 -7.93 7.50
N ARG A 200 -16.04 -9.23 7.16
CA ARG A 200 -14.93 -9.87 6.43
C ARG A 200 -14.75 -9.28 5.04
N THR A 201 -15.85 -9.12 4.31
CA THR A 201 -15.83 -8.49 2.98
C THR A 201 -15.33 -7.05 3.07
N PHE A 202 -15.83 -6.27 4.04
CA PHE A 202 -15.37 -4.91 4.27
C PHE A 202 -13.87 -4.86 4.62
N LEU A 203 -13.38 -5.75 5.48
CA LEU A 203 -11.96 -5.81 5.82
C LEU A 203 -11.09 -6.14 4.60
N ALA A 204 -11.56 -7.01 3.70
CA ALA A 204 -10.87 -7.30 2.44
C ALA A 204 -10.83 -6.06 1.52
N GLU A 205 -11.94 -5.34 1.38
CA GLU A 205 -12.02 -4.06 0.66
C GLU A 205 -11.06 -3.01 1.27
N LEU A 206 -10.96 -2.96 2.60
CA LEU A 206 -10.09 -2.03 3.31
C LEU A 206 -8.61 -2.38 3.13
N ARG A 207 -8.27 -3.68 3.19
CA ARG A 207 -6.90 -4.15 2.90
C ARG A 207 -6.50 -3.86 1.47
N GLN A 208 -7.42 -3.99 0.51
CA GLN A 208 -7.16 -3.63 -0.88
C GLN A 208 -6.95 -2.11 -1.02
N PHE A 209 -7.74 -1.27 -0.32
CA PHE A 209 -7.52 0.18 -0.31
C PHE A 209 -6.13 0.56 0.20
N PHE A 210 -5.66 -0.04 1.31
CA PHE A 210 -4.32 0.22 1.86
C PHE A 210 -3.20 -0.58 1.17
N ASN A 211 -3.50 -1.36 0.14
CA ASN A 211 -2.56 -2.32 -0.48
C ASN A 211 -1.89 -3.28 0.53
N ALA A 212 -2.57 -3.59 1.64
CA ALA A 212 -2.09 -4.44 2.73
C ALA A 212 -2.27 -5.96 2.47
N GLY A 213 -2.86 -6.34 1.33
CA GLY A 213 -3.03 -7.75 0.94
C GLY A 213 -1.72 -8.43 0.52
N GLY A 214 -1.65 -9.76 0.67
CA GLY A 214 -0.48 -10.56 0.31
C GLY A 214 -0.33 -10.77 -1.21
N LEU A 215 0.82 -11.30 -1.63
CA LEU A 215 1.07 -11.62 -3.05
C LEU A 215 0.01 -12.57 -3.62
N GLU A 216 -0.38 -13.58 -2.85
CA GLU A 216 -1.38 -14.56 -3.28
C GLU A 216 -2.75 -13.92 -3.52
N ASP A 217 -3.23 -13.07 -2.62
CA ASP A 217 -4.51 -12.37 -2.78
C ASP A 217 -4.52 -11.52 -4.05
N ARG A 218 -3.41 -10.82 -4.32
CA ARG A 218 -3.25 -9.98 -5.52
C ARG A 218 -3.23 -10.80 -6.80
N LEU A 219 -2.57 -11.96 -6.77
CA LEU A 219 -2.53 -12.89 -7.90
C LEU A 219 -3.90 -13.50 -8.19
N ARG A 220 -4.67 -13.83 -7.15
CA ARG A 220 -6.04 -14.32 -7.30
C ARG A 220 -6.98 -13.23 -7.83
N ASP A 221 -6.82 -11.98 -7.40
CA ASP A 221 -7.57 -10.84 -7.97
C ASP A 221 -7.26 -10.65 -9.46
N LEU A 222 -5.98 -10.61 -9.84
CA LEU A 222 -5.55 -10.56 -11.24
C LEU A 222 -6.11 -11.72 -12.07
N GLN A 223 -6.05 -12.94 -11.53
CA GLN A 223 -6.60 -14.13 -12.18
C GLN A 223 -8.11 -13.99 -12.43
N SER A 224 -8.88 -13.57 -11.43
CA SER A 224 -10.34 -13.44 -11.54
C SER A 224 -10.78 -12.40 -12.58
N ARG A 225 -9.89 -11.45 -12.93
CA ARG A 225 -10.12 -10.39 -13.91
C ARG A 225 -9.56 -10.71 -15.30
N GLY A 226 -8.81 -11.80 -15.46
CA GLY A 226 -8.08 -12.09 -16.69
C GLY A 226 -6.90 -11.13 -16.95
N GLU A 227 -6.40 -10.47 -15.90
CA GLU A 227 -5.31 -9.48 -15.97
C GLU A 227 -3.96 -10.07 -15.54
N PRO A 228 -2.82 -9.46 -15.90
CA PRO A 228 -2.67 -8.33 -16.83
C PRO A 228 -2.74 -8.73 -18.32
N SER A 229 -2.65 -10.03 -18.62
CA SER A 229 -2.72 -10.55 -19.99
C SER A 229 -3.19 -12.01 -19.98
N ALA A 230 -3.69 -12.50 -21.11
CA ALA A 230 -3.99 -13.92 -21.30
C ALA A 230 -2.75 -14.81 -21.12
N ALA A 231 -1.56 -14.31 -21.47
CA ALA A 231 -0.30 -15.03 -21.29
C ALA A 231 0.14 -15.12 -19.81
N ALA A 232 -0.22 -14.14 -18.99
CA ALA A 232 0.06 -14.17 -17.56
C ALA A 232 -0.82 -15.18 -16.79
N GLN A 233 -2.06 -15.43 -17.24
CA GLN A 233 -3.01 -16.33 -16.56
C GLN A 233 -2.43 -17.73 -16.22
N PRO A 234 -1.88 -18.50 -17.18
CA PRO A 234 -1.30 -19.81 -16.87
C PRO A 234 -0.08 -19.72 -15.95
N LEU A 235 0.68 -18.62 -15.99
CA LEU A 235 1.84 -18.40 -15.11
C LEU A 235 1.40 -18.11 -13.66
N ILE A 236 0.30 -17.36 -13.49
CA ILE A 236 -0.31 -17.12 -12.18
C ILE A 236 -0.76 -18.46 -11.58
N MET A 237 -1.49 -19.26 -12.36
CA MET A 237 -1.93 -20.59 -11.94
C MET A 237 -0.76 -21.48 -11.54
N ALA A 238 0.26 -21.58 -12.40
CA ALA A 238 1.44 -22.40 -12.14
C ALA A 238 2.16 -21.98 -10.85
N PHE A 239 2.32 -20.68 -10.60
CA PHE A 239 2.93 -20.21 -9.36
C PHE A 239 2.09 -20.53 -8.12
N LEU A 240 0.76 -20.32 -8.17
CA LEU A 240 -0.14 -20.62 -7.06
C LEU A 240 -0.19 -22.12 -6.74
N GLU A 241 -0.19 -22.97 -7.76
CA GLU A 241 -0.10 -24.42 -7.61
C GLU A 241 1.25 -24.84 -7.00
N GLU A 242 2.37 -24.32 -7.52
CA GLU A 242 3.71 -24.64 -7.01
C GLU A 242 3.88 -24.19 -5.55
N LYS A 243 3.32 -23.02 -5.20
CA LYS A 243 3.34 -22.51 -3.82
C LYS A 243 2.64 -23.47 -2.85
N ASN A 244 1.50 -24.03 -3.27
CA ASN A 244 0.64 -24.88 -2.43
C ASN A 244 1.01 -26.37 -2.47
N ARG A 245 1.87 -26.78 -3.41
CA ARG A 245 2.33 -28.17 -3.52
C ARG A 245 3.28 -28.53 -2.37
N GLY A 246 2.86 -29.48 -1.52
CA GLY A 246 3.72 -30.09 -0.51
C GLY A 246 4.95 -30.74 -1.15
N GLY A 247 6.15 -30.47 -0.62
CA GLY A 247 7.41 -31.00 -1.15
C GLY A 247 8.01 -30.24 -2.33
N SER A 248 7.39 -29.13 -2.78
CA SER A 248 7.98 -28.26 -3.81
C SER A 248 9.30 -27.63 -3.35
N SER A 249 10.34 -27.72 -4.20
CA SER A 249 11.64 -27.12 -3.92
C SER A 249 11.61 -25.59 -4.04
N ALA A 250 12.50 -24.91 -3.31
CA ALA A 250 12.65 -23.46 -3.43
C ALA A 250 12.99 -23.04 -4.87
N GLU A 251 13.76 -23.86 -5.58
CA GLU A 251 14.12 -23.63 -6.98
C GLU A 251 12.89 -23.64 -7.90
N ALA A 252 11.98 -24.60 -7.74
CA ALA A 252 10.76 -24.68 -8.55
C ALA A 252 9.86 -23.44 -8.34
N LYS A 253 9.69 -23.02 -7.08
CA LYS A 253 8.92 -21.81 -6.74
C LYS A 253 9.57 -20.55 -7.32
N LEU A 254 10.89 -20.43 -7.25
CA LEU A 254 11.63 -19.30 -7.82
C LEU A 254 11.54 -19.27 -9.35
N LYS A 255 11.60 -20.42 -10.02
CA LYS A 255 11.41 -20.52 -11.47
C LYS A 255 10.02 -20.05 -11.89
N ALA A 256 8.97 -20.55 -11.24
CA ALA A 256 7.59 -20.14 -11.51
C ALA A 256 7.38 -18.63 -11.26
N LEU A 257 7.89 -18.11 -10.14
CA LEU A 257 7.81 -16.70 -9.82
C LEU A 257 8.59 -15.82 -10.81
N THR A 258 9.76 -16.28 -11.27
CA THR A 258 10.58 -15.54 -12.23
C THR A 258 9.90 -15.46 -13.59
N ALA A 259 9.32 -16.57 -14.07
CA ALA A 259 8.56 -16.57 -15.32
C ALA A 259 7.38 -15.60 -15.26
N LEU A 260 6.60 -15.65 -14.16
CA LEU A 260 5.50 -14.72 -13.92
C LEU A 260 5.98 -13.27 -13.87
N ARG A 261 7.06 -12.97 -13.14
CA ARG A 261 7.63 -11.61 -13.04
C ARG A 261 8.00 -11.05 -14.40
N VAL A 262 8.62 -11.85 -15.27
CA VAL A 262 9.02 -11.40 -16.61
C VAL A 262 7.81 -11.02 -17.45
N GLU A 263 6.76 -11.83 -17.45
CA GLU A 263 5.55 -11.55 -18.23
C GLU A 263 4.80 -10.33 -17.69
N VAL A 264 4.56 -10.28 -16.37
CA VAL A 264 3.86 -9.14 -15.76
C VAL A 264 4.67 -7.85 -15.94
N GLY A 265 6.00 -7.91 -15.84
CA GLY A 265 6.89 -6.77 -16.08
C GLY A 265 6.81 -6.21 -17.50
N ARG A 266 6.60 -7.06 -18.52
CA ARG A 266 6.32 -6.63 -19.90
C ARG A 266 5.01 -5.86 -19.98
N CYS A 267 3.93 -6.38 -19.40
CA CYS A 267 2.63 -5.70 -19.37
C CYS A 267 2.71 -4.33 -18.69
N VAL A 268 3.41 -4.25 -17.56
CA VAL A 268 3.60 -2.99 -16.81
C VAL A 268 4.39 -1.96 -17.60
N SER A 269 5.35 -2.38 -18.41
CA SER A 269 6.19 -1.46 -19.19
C SER A 269 5.45 -0.88 -20.39
N ALA A 270 4.51 -1.64 -20.98
CA ALA A 270 3.77 -1.26 -22.19
C ALA A 270 2.42 -0.57 -21.91
N GLY A 271 1.85 -0.73 -20.71
CA GLY A 271 0.51 -0.24 -20.38
C GLY A 271 0.44 1.25 -20.00
N PRO A 272 -0.73 1.90 -20.20
CA PRO A 272 -0.97 3.26 -19.72
C PRO A 272 -0.93 3.36 -18.19
N HIS A 273 -0.74 4.56 -17.65
CA HIS A 273 -0.86 4.78 -16.21
C HIS A 273 -2.33 4.70 -15.79
N ASP A 274 -2.74 3.53 -15.29
CA ASP A 274 -4.10 3.26 -14.83
C ASP A 274 -4.12 2.25 -13.66
N GLU A 275 -5.33 1.90 -13.21
CA GLU A 275 -5.53 0.94 -12.13
C GLU A 275 -5.09 -0.50 -12.48
N GLY A 276 -5.18 -0.90 -13.75
CA GLY A 276 -4.73 -2.22 -14.21
C GLY A 276 -3.21 -2.33 -14.10
N ARG A 277 -2.50 -1.27 -14.48
CA ARG A 277 -1.05 -1.16 -14.28
C ARG A 277 -0.68 -1.17 -12.79
N GLN A 278 -1.47 -0.52 -11.92
CA GLN A 278 -1.26 -0.61 -10.47
C GLN A 278 -1.35 -2.07 -10.00
N ARG A 279 -2.45 -2.76 -10.33
CA ARG A 279 -2.67 -4.16 -9.93
C ARG A 279 -1.55 -5.07 -10.42
N ALA A 280 -1.15 -4.93 -11.68
CA ALA A 280 -0.04 -5.70 -12.26
C ALA A 280 1.28 -5.48 -11.51
N ARG A 281 1.63 -4.23 -11.16
CA ARG A 281 2.82 -3.91 -10.35
C ARG A 281 2.80 -4.60 -8.99
N LEU A 282 1.64 -4.57 -8.33
CA LEU A 282 1.46 -5.15 -7.01
C LEU A 282 1.46 -6.69 -7.03
N GLY A 283 1.00 -7.29 -8.13
CA GLY A 283 0.94 -8.74 -8.36
C GLY A 283 2.22 -9.37 -8.91
N GLY A 284 3.33 -8.63 -8.99
CA GLY A 284 4.62 -9.19 -9.39
C GLY A 284 5.31 -8.48 -10.56
N GLY A 285 4.71 -7.40 -11.10
CA GLY A 285 5.22 -6.63 -12.24
C GLY A 285 6.31 -5.60 -11.93
N GLY A 286 7.18 -5.88 -10.97
CA GLY A 286 8.36 -5.06 -10.69
C GLY A 286 9.58 -5.93 -10.51
#